data_AF-A0A3M2BQZ3-F1
#
_entry.id   AF-A0A3M2BQZ3-F1
#
_cell.length_a   1.000
_cell.length_b   1.000
_cell.length_c   1.000
_cell.angle_alpha   90.00
_cell.angle_beta   90.00
_cell.angle_gamma   90.00
#
_symmetry.space_group_name_H-M   'P 1'
#
loop_
_entity.id
_entity.type
_entity.pdbx_description
1 polymer ?
#
loop_
_entity_poly.entity_id
_entity_poly.type
_entity_poly.pdbx_seq_one_letter_code
_entity_poly.pdbx_strand_id
1 'polypeptide(L)'
;MGDDAGVVAADPVGSLPSPDVGETGESAPGTQRQRLWLLMGYEGVLLLTGVLTTLAGTGRFSSGFGMACATLGGTVVGAAVLGWVDAQANLTPATSPFFSRLVTPTMLVRVVCGFAIAGCGGVAVLARRPQEWRRFALGVVLTAPVLIALGAIVLGKTDSLLAPREGTAETLRIAGMFIGGVLAIVLLSAGGHLLITAFERCRDESEA
;
A
#
# COMPACT_ATOMS: atom_id res chain seq x y z
N MET A 1 -62.25 -52.04 -6.98
CA MET A 1 -61.10 -52.32 -7.88
C MET A 1 -60.22 -51.10 -7.79
N GLY A 2 -59.28 -51.15 -6.84
CA GLY A 2 -58.37 -50.07 -6.53
C GLY A 2 -57.02 -50.34 -7.18
N ASP A 3 -56.45 -49.29 -7.75
CA ASP A 3 -55.03 -49.23 -8.12
C ASP A 3 -54.31 -48.44 -7.03
N ASP A 4 -53.65 -49.17 -6.15
CA ASP A 4 -52.74 -48.65 -5.13
C ASP A 4 -51.43 -48.22 -5.81
N ALA A 5 -51.35 -46.95 -6.18
CA ALA A 5 -50.09 -46.32 -6.59
C ALA A 5 -49.17 -46.18 -5.36
N GLY A 6 -48.25 -47.13 -5.21
CA GLY A 6 -47.19 -47.13 -4.21
C GLY A 6 -46.28 -45.90 -4.34
N VAL A 7 -46.49 -44.93 -3.46
CA VAL A 7 -45.57 -43.80 -3.26
C VAL A 7 -44.32 -44.35 -2.55
N VAL A 8 -43.26 -44.57 -3.30
CA VAL A 8 -41.92 -44.86 -2.78
C VAL A 8 -41.39 -43.58 -2.13
N ALA A 9 -41.43 -43.53 -0.80
CA ALA A 9 -40.81 -42.48 -0.02
C ALA A 9 -39.29 -42.54 -0.26
N ALA A 10 -38.75 -41.51 -0.93
CA ALA A 10 -37.32 -41.32 -1.06
C ALA A 10 -36.73 -41.05 0.32
N ASP A 11 -35.74 -41.85 0.71
CA ASP A 11 -34.94 -41.63 1.93
C ASP A 11 -34.39 -40.20 1.94
N PRO A 12 -34.57 -39.43 3.03
CA PRO A 12 -33.99 -38.12 3.16
C PRO A 12 -32.47 -38.25 3.11
N VAL A 13 -31.90 -37.61 2.08
CA VAL A 13 -30.48 -37.29 1.88
C VAL A 13 -29.69 -37.44 3.17
N GLY A 14 -28.83 -38.47 3.20
CA GLY A 14 -27.94 -38.76 4.30
C GLY A 14 -27.28 -37.50 4.82
N SER A 15 -27.42 -37.29 6.12
CA SER A 15 -26.66 -36.32 6.89
C SER A 15 -25.18 -36.48 6.54
N LEU A 16 -24.67 -35.57 5.70
CA LEU A 16 -23.25 -35.46 5.45
C LEU A 16 -22.56 -35.34 6.81
N PRO A 17 -21.48 -36.09 7.06
CA PRO A 17 -20.71 -35.93 8.28
C PRO A 17 -20.33 -34.46 8.37
N SER A 18 -20.79 -33.81 9.43
CA SER A 18 -20.31 -32.49 9.81
C SER A 18 -18.79 -32.56 9.74
N PRO A 19 -18.11 -31.70 8.96
CA PRO A 19 -16.66 -31.66 9.01
C PRO A 19 -16.30 -31.46 10.48
N ASP A 20 -15.63 -32.45 11.07
CA ASP A 20 -15.00 -32.31 12.37
C ASP A 20 -14.06 -31.12 12.24
N VAL A 21 -14.56 -29.94 12.60
CA VAL A 21 -13.77 -28.76 12.87
C VAL A 21 -13.04 -29.12 14.15
N GLY A 22 -11.97 -29.91 13.99
CA GLY A 22 -11.10 -30.32 15.08
C GLY A 22 -10.61 -29.07 15.78
N GLU A 23 -11.20 -28.82 16.95
CA GLU A 23 -10.85 -27.79 17.91
C GLU A 23 -9.51 -28.09 18.60
N THR A 24 -8.47 -28.38 17.83
CA THR A 24 -7.09 -28.27 18.34
C THR A 24 -6.49 -27.00 17.76
N GLY A 25 -6.97 -25.88 18.31
CA GLY A 25 -6.36 -24.55 18.22
C GLY A 25 -5.00 -24.49 18.91
N GLU A 26 -4.12 -25.45 18.62
CA GLU A 26 -2.72 -25.41 18.96
C GLU A 26 -2.04 -24.51 17.92
N SER A 27 -2.23 -23.20 18.10
CA SER A 27 -1.55 -22.17 17.32
C SER A 27 -0.06 -22.44 17.37
N ALA A 28 0.50 -22.93 16.25
CA ALA A 28 1.89 -23.36 16.16
C ALA A 28 2.82 -22.32 16.82
N PRO A 29 3.62 -22.71 17.84
CA PRO A 29 4.42 -21.79 18.67
C PRO A 29 5.49 -21.00 17.89
N GLY A 30 5.67 -21.27 16.59
CA GLY A 30 6.55 -20.51 15.70
C GLY A 30 6.01 -19.15 15.23
N THR A 31 4.69 -18.94 15.25
CA THR A 31 4.08 -17.78 14.57
C THR A 31 4.30 -16.45 15.29
N GLN A 32 4.24 -16.42 16.64
CA GLN A 32 4.39 -15.19 17.41
C GLN A 32 5.84 -14.67 17.39
N ARG A 33 6.82 -15.57 17.51
CA ARG A 33 8.25 -15.23 17.45
C ARG A 33 8.64 -14.67 16.08
N GLN A 34 8.10 -15.26 15.00
CA GLN A 34 8.34 -14.78 13.63
C GLN A 34 7.74 -13.39 13.39
N ARG A 35 6.54 -13.10 13.92
CA ARG A 35 5.92 -11.77 13.83
C ARG A 35 6.74 -10.70 14.55
N LEU A 36 7.26 -11.00 15.74
CA LEU A 36 8.15 -10.08 16.48
C LEU A 36 9.45 -9.79 15.71
N TRP A 37 10.03 -10.80 15.07
CA TRP A 37 11.23 -10.62 14.24
C TRP A 37 11.00 -9.72 13.04
N LEU A 38 9.87 -9.89 12.33
CA LEU A 38 9.52 -9.03 11.20
C LEU A 38 9.31 -7.57 11.64
N LEU A 39 8.65 -7.36 12.78
CA LEU A 39 8.40 -6.03 13.31
C LEU A 39 9.72 -5.33 13.72
N MET A 40 10.59 -6.05 14.43
CA MET A 40 11.91 -5.54 14.80
C MET A 40 12.80 -5.27 13.58
N GLY A 41 12.74 -6.13 12.56
CA GLY A 41 13.47 -5.93 11.30
C GLY A 41 13.02 -4.65 10.60
N TYR A 42 11.71 -4.39 10.54
CA TYR A 42 11.17 -3.16 9.97
C TYR A 42 11.65 -1.90 10.71
N GLU A 43 11.58 -1.89 12.04
CA GLU A 43 12.06 -0.76 12.85
C GLU A 43 13.58 -0.54 12.67
N GLY A 44 14.35 -1.63 12.57
CA GLY A 44 15.78 -1.56 12.24
C GLY A 44 16.05 -0.90 10.89
N VAL A 45 15.29 -1.26 9.85
CA VAL A 45 15.39 -0.64 8.51
C VAL A 45 14.96 0.83 8.55
N LEU A 46 13.90 1.17 9.28
CA LEU A 46 13.42 2.54 9.43
C LEU A 46 14.46 3.42 10.12
N LEU A 47 15.04 2.95 11.24
CA LEU A 47 16.10 3.64 11.96
C LEU A 47 17.35 3.81 11.11
N LEU A 48 17.81 2.74 10.45
CA LEU A 48 18.96 2.80 9.55
C LEU A 48 18.75 3.82 8.42
N THR A 49 17.56 3.79 7.81
CA THR A 49 17.17 4.74 6.77
C THR A 49 17.17 6.17 7.30
N GLY A 50 16.66 6.40 8.51
CA GLY A 50 16.69 7.69 9.19
C GLY A 50 18.11 8.19 9.43
N VAL A 51 19.02 7.34 9.89
CA VAL A 51 20.44 7.67 10.08
C VAL A 51 21.09 8.03 8.74
N LEU A 52 20.91 7.22 7.70
CA LEU A 52 21.45 7.48 6.37
C LEU A 52 20.92 8.81 5.80
N THR A 53 19.63 9.08 5.97
CA THR A 53 19.00 10.34 5.53
C THR A 53 19.52 11.54 6.31
N THR A 54 19.74 11.39 7.62
CA THR A 54 20.30 12.45 8.46
C THR A 54 21.74 12.77 8.05
N LEU A 55 22.57 11.73 7.84
CA LEU A 55 23.93 11.86 7.32
C LEU A 55 23.94 12.51 5.92
N ALA A 56 22.95 12.22 5.07
CA ALA A 56 22.72 12.93 3.81
C ALA A 56 22.58 14.43 4.01
N GLY A 57 21.69 14.81 4.94
CA GLY A 57 21.32 16.18 5.21
C GLY A 57 22.49 17.03 5.70
N THR A 58 23.50 16.41 6.32
CA THR A 58 24.73 17.11 6.76
C THR A 58 25.63 17.59 5.61
N GLY A 59 25.26 17.35 4.34
CA GLY A 59 25.98 17.88 3.19
C GLY A 59 27.31 17.16 2.89
N ARG A 60 27.59 16.04 3.57
CA ARG A 60 28.83 15.27 3.39
C ARG A 60 28.89 14.55 2.04
N PHE A 61 27.76 14.32 1.38
CA PHE A 61 27.69 13.61 0.10
C PHE A 61 27.53 14.60 -1.07
N SER A 62 28.51 14.57 -1.99
CA SER A 62 28.59 15.50 -3.11
C SER A 62 27.53 15.25 -4.20
N SER A 63 27.18 13.99 -4.50
CA SER A 63 26.24 13.66 -5.57
C SER A 63 25.38 12.41 -5.30
N GLY A 64 24.20 12.35 -5.94
CA GLY A 64 23.33 11.14 -6.02
C GLY A 64 22.55 10.74 -4.77
N PHE A 65 22.96 11.18 -3.58
CA PHE A 65 22.41 10.67 -2.31
C PHE A 65 20.92 11.00 -2.09
N GLY A 66 20.43 12.14 -2.58
CA GLY A 66 19.04 12.51 -2.32
C GLY A 66 18.00 11.68 -3.09
N MET A 67 18.33 11.19 -4.30
CA MET A 67 17.48 10.19 -4.98
C MET A 67 17.47 8.88 -4.19
N ALA A 68 18.61 8.45 -3.64
CA ALA A 68 18.65 7.26 -2.79
C ALA A 68 17.77 7.45 -1.54
N CYS A 69 17.79 8.61 -0.89
CA CYS A 69 16.89 8.92 0.24
C CYS A 69 15.42 8.90 -0.16
N ALA A 70 15.07 9.49 -1.31
CA ALA A 70 13.70 9.50 -1.82
C ALA A 70 13.20 8.06 -2.06
N THR A 71 14.03 7.22 -2.68
CA THR A 71 13.71 5.80 -2.91
C THR A 71 13.59 5.03 -1.61
N LEU A 72 14.51 5.23 -0.65
CA LEU A 72 14.43 4.56 0.65
C LEU A 72 13.17 4.97 1.42
N GLY A 73 12.84 6.26 1.46
CA GLY A 73 11.60 6.75 2.06
C GLY A 73 10.36 6.19 1.36
N GLY A 74 10.38 6.12 0.03
CA GLY A 74 9.32 5.47 -0.75
C GLY A 74 9.13 3.99 -0.40
N THR A 75 10.21 3.23 -0.25
CA THR A 75 10.18 1.83 0.17
C THR A 75 9.61 1.68 1.59
N VAL A 76 9.99 2.56 2.51
CA VAL A 76 9.47 2.58 3.89
C VAL A 76 7.96 2.81 3.90
N VAL A 77 7.47 3.77 3.10
CA VAL A 77 6.04 4.06 2.96
C VAL A 77 5.32 2.86 2.34
N GLY A 78 5.85 2.29 1.25
CA GLY A 78 5.26 1.12 0.60
C GLY A 78 5.15 -0.08 1.54
N ALA A 79 6.21 -0.37 2.28
CA ALA A 79 6.21 -1.43 3.28
C ALA A 79 5.23 -1.16 4.43
N ALA A 80 5.09 0.08 4.89
CA ALA A 80 4.10 0.45 5.91
C ALA A 80 2.66 0.27 5.42
N VAL A 81 2.37 0.67 4.17
CA VAL A 81 1.04 0.52 3.55
C VAL A 81 0.71 -0.96 3.34
N LEU A 82 1.64 -1.76 2.82
CA LEU A 82 1.43 -3.20 2.68
C LEU A 82 1.22 -3.88 4.04
N GLY A 83 2.01 -3.49 5.05
CA GLY A 83 1.82 -3.97 6.42
C GLY A 83 0.48 -3.56 7.02
N TRP A 84 -0.05 -2.38 6.66
CA TRP A 84 -1.39 -1.96 7.05
C TRP A 84 -2.48 -2.82 6.39
N VAL A 85 -2.38 -3.08 5.09
CA VAL A 85 -3.33 -3.91 4.34
C VAL A 85 -3.36 -5.33 4.90
N ASP A 86 -2.18 -5.90 5.13
CA ASP A 86 -2.05 -7.22 5.76
C ASP A 86 -2.61 -7.23 7.19
N ALA A 87 -2.34 -6.18 7.97
CA ALA A 87 -2.90 -6.04 9.32
C ALA A 87 -4.44 -5.94 9.29
N GLN A 88 -5.04 -5.19 8.37
CA GLN A 88 -6.50 -5.11 8.27
C GLN A 88 -7.15 -6.45 7.91
N ALA A 89 -6.52 -7.23 7.02
CA ALA A 89 -7.03 -8.54 6.63
C ALA A 89 -6.96 -9.57 7.78
N ASN A 90 -5.91 -9.51 8.61
CA ASN A 90 -5.63 -10.52 9.63
C ASN A 90 -5.99 -10.12 11.08
N LEU A 91 -6.12 -8.83 11.37
CA LEU A 91 -6.41 -8.29 12.71
C LEU A 91 -7.79 -7.62 12.69
N THR A 92 -8.84 -8.42 12.85
CA THR A 92 -10.19 -7.87 13.02
C THR A 92 -10.36 -7.30 14.43
N PRO A 93 -11.12 -6.19 14.59
CA PRO A 93 -11.42 -5.62 15.91
C PRO A 93 -12.05 -6.64 16.89
N ALA A 94 -12.69 -7.67 16.36
CA ALA A 94 -13.32 -8.75 17.11
C ALA A 94 -12.31 -9.68 17.81
N THR A 95 -11.14 -9.94 17.20
CA THR A 95 -10.13 -10.86 17.76
C THR A 95 -9.20 -10.16 18.75
N SER A 96 -8.94 -8.86 18.59
CA SER A 96 -8.02 -8.13 19.45
C SER A 96 -8.27 -6.60 19.42
N PRO A 97 -9.21 -6.09 20.23
CA PRO A 97 -9.58 -4.68 20.23
C PRO A 97 -8.42 -3.78 20.67
N PHE A 98 -7.57 -4.22 21.61
CA PHE A 98 -6.42 -3.44 22.07
C PHE A 98 -5.36 -3.26 20.98
N PHE A 99 -4.98 -4.35 20.31
CA PHE A 99 -3.94 -4.31 19.27
C PHE A 99 -4.40 -3.51 18.04
N SER A 100 -5.69 -3.61 17.66
CA SER A 100 -6.24 -2.82 16.55
C SER A 100 -6.09 -1.30 16.76
N ARG A 101 -6.29 -0.83 18.01
CA ARG A 101 -6.16 0.59 18.36
C ARG A 101 -4.73 1.10 18.33
N LEU A 102 -3.73 0.24 18.56
CA LEU A 102 -2.30 0.62 18.52
C LEU A 102 -1.67 0.49 17.13
N VAL A 103 -2.13 -0.47 16.32
CA VAL A 103 -1.54 -0.73 14.99
C VAL A 103 -1.79 0.45 14.04
N THR A 104 -2.99 1.01 14.04
CA THR A 104 -3.33 2.16 13.21
C THR A 104 -2.40 3.38 13.45
N PRO A 105 -2.27 3.91 14.69
CA PRO A 105 -1.41 5.08 14.91
C PRO A 105 0.07 4.78 14.67
N THR A 106 0.55 3.57 14.99
CA THR A 106 1.96 3.21 14.76
C THR A 106 2.30 3.13 13.27
N MET A 107 1.43 2.52 12.46
CA MET A 107 1.61 2.50 11.00
C MET A 107 1.49 3.91 10.40
N LEU A 108 0.59 4.75 10.92
CA LEU A 108 0.50 6.15 10.48
C LEU A 108 1.80 6.91 10.77
N VAL A 109 2.38 6.75 11.97
CA VAL A 109 3.67 7.34 12.32
C VAL A 109 4.77 6.87 11.36
N ARG A 110 4.81 5.57 11.04
CA ARG A 110 5.79 5.01 10.09
C ARG A 110 5.64 5.60 8.68
N VAL A 111 4.41 5.76 8.20
CA VAL A 111 4.11 6.42 6.92
C VAL A 111 4.57 7.89 6.95
N VAL A 112 4.25 8.62 8.02
CA VAL A 112 4.68 10.02 8.19
C VAL A 112 6.21 10.12 8.23
N CYS A 113 6.90 9.23 8.95
CA CYS A 113 8.36 9.17 8.97
C CYS A 113 8.94 8.88 7.58
N GLY A 114 8.38 7.93 6.84
CA GLY A 114 8.80 7.62 5.47
C GLY A 114 8.63 8.81 4.52
N PHE A 115 7.51 9.52 4.60
CA PHE A 115 7.27 10.75 3.84
C PHE A 115 8.20 11.88 4.26
N ALA A 116 8.47 12.05 5.56
CA ALA A 116 9.41 13.05 6.05
C ALA A 116 10.83 12.79 5.53
N ILE A 117 11.27 11.53 5.54
CA ILE A 117 12.56 11.10 5.00
C ILE A 117 12.64 11.39 3.49
N ALA A 118 11.64 10.93 2.72
CA ALA A 118 11.61 11.14 1.28
C ALA A 118 11.54 12.64 0.93
N GLY A 119 10.73 13.40 1.67
CA GLY A 119 10.55 14.83 1.53
C GLY A 119 11.84 15.60 1.82
N CYS A 120 12.49 15.34 2.97
CA CYS A 120 13.76 15.98 3.32
C CYS A 120 14.85 15.67 2.28
N GLY A 121 14.97 14.42 1.84
CA GLY A 121 15.92 14.03 0.79
C GLY A 121 15.63 14.73 -0.55
N GLY A 122 14.36 14.77 -0.95
CA GLY A 122 13.93 15.43 -2.16
C GLY A 122 14.15 16.95 -2.13
N VAL A 123 13.71 17.62 -1.06
CA VAL A 123 13.86 19.06 -0.86
C VAL A 123 15.33 19.45 -0.78
N ALA A 124 16.19 18.68 -0.11
CA ALA A 124 17.62 18.97 -0.03
C ALA A 124 18.30 18.97 -1.40
N VAL A 125 17.87 18.11 -2.33
CA VAL A 125 18.36 18.11 -3.71
C VAL A 125 17.78 19.28 -4.49
N LEU A 126 16.47 19.48 -4.41
CA LEU A 126 15.76 20.49 -5.19
C LEU A 126 16.10 21.92 -4.74
N ALA A 127 16.45 22.13 -3.47
CA ALA A 127 16.89 23.41 -2.94
C ALA A 127 18.16 23.94 -3.61
N ARG A 128 18.97 23.07 -4.22
CA ARG A 128 20.17 23.47 -4.98
C ARG A 128 19.82 24.22 -6.27
N ARG A 129 18.66 23.95 -6.87
CA ARG A 129 18.18 24.62 -8.10
C ARG A 129 16.71 25.04 -8.01
N PRO A 130 16.42 26.30 -7.65
CA PRO A 130 15.03 26.79 -7.52
C PRO A 130 14.23 26.69 -8.83
N GLN A 131 14.89 26.69 -9.99
CA GLN A 131 14.25 26.60 -11.30
C GLN A 131 13.56 25.23 -11.54
N GLU A 132 14.08 24.16 -10.96
CA GLU A 132 13.57 22.79 -11.16
C GLU A 132 12.33 22.48 -10.29
N TRP A 133 12.02 23.33 -9.30
CA TRP A 133 10.81 23.22 -8.49
C TRP A 133 9.53 23.23 -9.31
N ARG A 134 9.52 23.97 -10.41
CA ARG A 134 8.36 24.01 -11.31
C ARG A 134 8.10 22.63 -11.94
N ARG A 135 9.13 21.92 -12.38
CA ARG A 135 8.99 20.58 -12.96
C ARG A 135 8.56 19.56 -11.93
N PHE A 136 9.16 19.63 -10.74
CA PHE A 136 8.77 18.80 -9.61
C PHE A 136 7.31 19.01 -9.24
N ALA A 137 6.87 20.26 -9.08
CA ALA A 137 5.48 20.59 -8.76
C ALA A 137 4.51 20.09 -9.83
N LEU A 138 4.83 20.22 -11.12
CA LEU A 138 4.03 19.65 -12.20
C LEU A 138 3.96 18.12 -12.13
N GLY A 139 5.08 17.46 -11.86
CA GLY A 139 5.13 16.00 -11.66
C GLY A 139 4.26 15.56 -10.48
N VAL A 140 4.32 16.27 -9.35
CA VAL A 140 3.46 16.02 -8.18
C VAL A 140 2.00 16.23 -8.53
N VAL A 141 1.64 17.34 -9.18
CA VAL A 141 0.25 17.63 -9.57
C VAL A 141 -0.32 16.58 -10.53
N LEU A 142 0.49 16.06 -11.45
CA LEU A 142 0.08 15.00 -12.38
C LEU A 142 -0.09 13.63 -11.69
N THR A 143 0.78 13.29 -10.74
CA THR A 143 0.75 12.00 -10.03
C THR A 143 -0.23 11.98 -8.85
N ALA A 144 -0.43 13.11 -8.18
CA ALA A 144 -1.29 13.25 -7.00
C ALA A 144 -2.71 12.68 -7.18
N PRO A 145 -3.49 12.99 -8.24
CA PRO A 145 -4.85 12.47 -8.37
C PRO A 145 -4.86 10.94 -8.46
N VAL A 146 -3.86 10.33 -9.11
CA VAL A 146 -3.74 8.87 -9.21
C VAL A 146 -3.40 8.27 -7.85
N LEU A 147 -2.45 8.85 -7.12
CA LEU A 147 -2.07 8.40 -5.78
C LEU A 147 -3.22 8.55 -4.77
N ILE A 148 -3.99 9.64 -4.85
CA ILE A 148 -5.18 9.87 -4.02
C ILE A 148 -6.26 8.83 -4.34
N ALA A 149 -6.53 8.59 -5.63
CA ALA A 149 -7.50 7.58 -6.05
C ALA A 149 -7.08 6.17 -5.59
N LEU A 150 -5.82 5.81 -5.78
CA LEU A 150 -5.27 4.52 -5.34
C LEU A 150 -5.34 4.39 -3.80
N GLY A 151 -5.00 5.45 -3.07
CA GLY A 151 -5.12 5.50 -1.61
C GLY A 151 -6.57 5.32 -1.14
N ALA A 152 -7.55 5.91 -1.82
CA ALA A 152 -8.97 5.73 -1.50
C ALA A 152 -9.44 4.29 -1.72
N ILE A 153 -8.97 3.63 -2.79
CA ILE A 153 -9.24 2.20 -3.07
C ILE A 153 -8.64 1.31 -1.97
N VAL A 154 -7.37 1.54 -1.62
CA VAL A 154 -6.67 0.75 -0.59
C VAL A 154 -7.31 0.93 0.80
N LEU A 155 -7.84 2.11 1.10
CA LEU A 155 -8.54 2.38 2.36
C LEU A 155 -9.98 1.83 2.41
N GLY A 156 -10.42 1.08 1.39
CA GLY A 156 -11.76 0.51 1.35
C GLY A 156 -12.87 1.55 1.22
N LYS A 157 -12.55 2.80 0.84
CA LYS A 157 -13.57 3.86 0.68
C LYS A 157 -14.34 3.75 -0.64
N THR A 158 -14.19 2.64 -1.35
CA THR A 158 -14.72 2.43 -2.71
C THR A 158 -15.83 1.38 -2.76
N ASP A 159 -16.39 0.96 -1.62
CA ASP A 159 -17.49 -0.01 -1.58
C ASP A 159 -18.68 0.43 -2.45
N SER A 160 -18.97 1.74 -2.51
CA SER A 160 -20.03 2.29 -3.37
C SER A 160 -19.72 2.24 -4.87
N LEU A 161 -18.43 2.23 -5.24
CA LEU A 161 -17.95 2.11 -6.62
C LEU A 161 -17.84 0.65 -7.06
N LEU A 162 -17.55 -0.25 -6.11
CA LEU A 162 -17.37 -1.68 -6.35
C LEU A 162 -18.66 -2.50 -6.18
N ALA A 163 -19.73 -1.92 -5.62
CA ALA A 163 -21.04 -2.56 -5.52
C ALA A 163 -21.52 -3.11 -6.88
N PRO A 164 -21.93 -4.39 -6.97
CA PRO A 164 -22.46 -4.98 -8.20
C PRO A 164 -23.65 -4.17 -8.72
N ARG A 165 -23.69 -3.87 -10.02
CA ARG A 165 -24.84 -3.26 -10.67
C ARG A 165 -25.34 -4.18 -11.77
N GLU A 166 -26.66 -4.27 -11.93
CA GLU A 166 -27.26 -5.13 -12.95
C GLU A 166 -27.34 -4.43 -14.32
N GLY A 167 -27.19 -5.22 -15.40
CA GLY A 167 -27.42 -4.77 -16.77
C GLY A 167 -26.30 -3.94 -17.40
N THR A 168 -26.68 -2.99 -18.25
CA THR A 168 -25.76 -2.13 -19.05
C THR A 168 -24.81 -1.27 -18.21
N ALA A 169 -25.16 -1.03 -16.94
CA ALA A 169 -24.34 -0.27 -16.01
C ALA A 169 -23.01 -0.98 -15.68
N GLU A 170 -22.98 -2.32 -15.69
CA GLU A 170 -21.78 -3.10 -15.38
C GLU A 170 -20.74 -3.01 -16.51
N THR A 171 -21.19 -3.11 -17.78
CA THR A 171 -20.30 -2.96 -18.94
C THR A 171 -19.67 -1.56 -18.97
N LEU A 172 -20.44 -0.52 -18.71
CA LEU A 172 -19.93 0.85 -18.63
C LEU A 172 -18.93 1.03 -17.48
N ARG A 173 -19.16 0.37 -16.34
CA ARG A 173 -18.25 0.37 -15.19
C ARG A 173 -16.91 -0.29 -15.55
N ILE A 174 -16.94 -1.47 -16.15
CA ILE A 174 -15.72 -2.19 -16.57
C ILE A 174 -14.93 -1.37 -17.59
N ALA A 175 -15.62 -0.83 -18.61
CA ALA A 175 -14.98 0.06 -19.60
C ALA A 175 -14.38 1.31 -18.95
N GLY A 176 -15.10 1.93 -18.01
CA GLY A 176 -14.63 3.09 -17.24
C GLY A 176 -13.40 2.76 -16.38
N MET A 177 -13.38 1.60 -15.72
CA MET A 177 -12.20 1.13 -14.96
C MET A 177 -11.00 0.91 -15.87
N PHE A 178 -11.20 0.33 -17.06
CA PHE A 178 -10.12 0.10 -18.02
C PHE A 178 -9.55 1.43 -18.54
N ILE A 179 -10.40 2.36 -18.99
CA ILE A 179 -9.99 3.68 -19.47
C ILE A 179 -9.31 4.47 -18.33
N GLY A 180 -9.90 4.45 -17.13
CA GLY A 180 -9.33 5.08 -15.95
C GLY A 180 -7.96 4.51 -15.57
N GLY A 181 -7.79 3.17 -15.66
CA GLY A 181 -6.51 2.50 -15.44
C GLY A 181 -5.44 2.91 -16.45
N VAL A 182 -5.77 2.97 -17.74
CA VAL A 182 -4.86 3.44 -18.79
C VAL A 182 -4.46 4.90 -18.54
N LEU A 183 -5.43 5.77 -18.23
CA LEU A 183 -5.16 7.17 -17.92
C LEU A 183 -4.26 7.33 -16.69
N ALA A 184 -4.50 6.53 -15.65
CA ALA A 184 -3.66 6.49 -14.46
C ALA A 184 -2.21 6.11 -14.78
N ILE A 185 -1.99 5.10 -15.63
CA ILE A 185 -0.65 4.69 -16.08
C ILE A 185 0.04 5.83 -16.84
N VAL A 186 -0.67 6.51 -17.75
CA VAL A 186 -0.13 7.64 -18.51
C VAL A 186 0.27 8.78 -17.59
N LEU A 187 -0.59 9.15 -16.64
CA LEU A 187 -0.32 10.22 -15.66
C LEU A 187 0.84 9.88 -14.74
N LEU A 188 0.92 8.64 -14.24
CA LEU A 188 2.04 8.17 -13.42
C LEU A 188 3.35 8.15 -14.20
N SER A 189 3.32 7.73 -15.46
CA SER A 189 4.50 7.70 -16.33
C SER A 189 4.99 9.11 -16.64
N ALA A 190 4.10 10.00 -17.10
CA ALA A 190 4.45 11.40 -17.41
C ALA A 190 4.91 12.16 -16.16
N GLY A 191 4.19 12.03 -15.05
CA GLY A 191 4.53 12.67 -13.79
C GLY A 191 5.84 12.12 -13.20
N GLY A 192 6.01 10.79 -13.23
CA GLY A 192 7.26 10.13 -12.82
C GLY A 192 8.46 10.59 -13.66
N HIS A 193 8.30 10.68 -14.98
CA HIS A 193 9.35 11.20 -15.87
C HIS A 193 9.75 12.64 -15.50
N LEU A 194 8.78 13.53 -15.26
CA LEU A 194 9.06 14.91 -14.84
C LEU A 194 9.79 14.97 -13.49
N LEU A 195 9.41 14.12 -12.53
CA LEU A 195 10.08 14.03 -11.23
C LEU A 195 11.53 13.56 -11.39
N ILE A 196 11.76 12.49 -12.15
CA ILE A 196 13.11 11.95 -12.41
C ILE A 196 13.98 13.00 -13.12
N THR A 197 13.48 13.63 -14.18
CA THR A 197 14.22 14.65 -14.92
C THR A 197 14.55 15.88 -14.05
N ALA A 198 13.67 16.26 -13.12
CA ALA A 198 13.97 17.34 -12.16
C ALA A 198 15.15 16.96 -11.25
N PHE A 199 15.22 15.70 -10.79
CA PHE A 199 16.34 15.22 -9.99
C PHE A 199 17.64 15.05 -10.79
N GLU A 200 17.57 14.53 -12.02
CA GLU A 200 18.73 14.37 -12.90
C GLU A 200 19.41 15.71 -13.19
N ARG A 201 18.64 16.75 -13.51
CA ARG A 201 19.17 18.10 -13.77
C ARG A 201 19.82 18.76 -12.56
N CYS A 202 19.43 18.34 -11.35
CA CYS A 202 20.10 18.80 -10.12
C CYS A 202 21.44 18.08 -9.89
N ARG A 203 21.74 16.98 -10.60
CA ARG A 203 22.96 16.17 -10.45
C ARG A 203 24.12 16.70 -11.32
N ASP A 204 23.84 17.05 -12.56
CA ASP A 204 24.87 17.33 -13.60
C ASP A 204 25.77 18.55 -13.28
N GLU A 205 25.39 19.40 -12.33
CA GLU A 205 26.19 20.55 -11.89
C GLU A 205 27.25 20.22 -10.84
N SER A 206 27.16 19.05 -10.18
CA SER A 206 28.19 18.64 -9.19
C SER A 206 29.49 18.13 -9.83
N GLU A 207 29.49 17.95 -11.15
CA GLU A 207 30.61 17.46 -11.96
C GLU A 207 31.23 18.55 -12.85
N ALA A 208 30.67 19.77 -12.85
CA ALA A 208 31.15 20.93 -13.62
C ALA A 208 31.87 21.94 -12.70
#